data_AF-A0A2E6HAW9-F1
#
_entry.id   AF-A0A2E6HAW9-F1
#
_cell.length_a   1.000
_cell.length_b   1.000
_cell.length_c   1.000
_cell.angle_alpha   90.00
_cell.angle_beta   90.00
_cell.angle_gamma   90.00
#
_symmetry.space_group_name_H-M   'P 1'
#
loop_
_entity.id
_entity.type
_entity.pdbx_description
1 polymer ?
#
loop_
_entity_poly.entity_id
_entity_poly.type
_entity_poly.pdbx_seq_one_letter_code
_entity_poly.pdbx_strand_id
1 'polypeptide(L)'
;MNISRIFIFAIICLSLGSCGLPLHRDLVVKNKGEVRQFEVSNPVFANIVTQFEQAGKQYSGNSEFTVGDVPVNFGDTENPSFEGVCFSYPDGRTEVIIRESWWNSASQALRESLLFHELGHCVLGRDHDNETVEVNGASRKSSMMNAVIVNSNQYSQFRAGYLTELFTQTKQTLYTAFGI
;
A
#
# COMPACT_ATOMS: atom_id res chain seq x y z
N MET A 1 55.32 -44.21 -17.93
CA MET A 1 54.04 -44.66 -17.37
C MET A 1 53.35 -43.46 -16.73
N ASN A 2 52.27 -43.02 -17.38
CA ASN A 2 51.13 -42.20 -16.92
C ASN A 2 51.36 -40.74 -16.47
N ILE A 3 51.05 -39.74 -17.30
CA ILE A 3 49.73 -39.11 -17.62
C ILE A 3 49.30 -38.11 -16.53
N SER A 4 49.32 -36.82 -16.92
CA SER A 4 48.29 -35.77 -16.73
C SER A 4 47.72 -35.57 -15.30
N ARG A 5 47.63 -34.34 -14.77
CA ARG A 5 46.57 -33.40 -15.15
C ARG A 5 46.79 -32.01 -14.54
N ILE A 6 46.59 -31.02 -15.40
CA ILE A 6 46.21 -29.63 -15.12
C ILE A 6 44.91 -29.61 -14.30
N PHE A 7 44.85 -28.83 -13.23
CA PHE A 7 43.61 -28.36 -12.59
C PHE A 7 43.79 -26.87 -12.28
N ILE A 8 43.28 -25.97 -13.13
CA ILE A 8 41.92 -25.40 -13.20
C ILE A 8 41.76 -24.16 -12.31
N PHE A 9 41.60 -23.03 -13.02
CA PHE A 9 41.00 -21.75 -12.62
C PHE A 9 39.63 -21.93 -11.93
N ALA A 10 39.35 -21.14 -10.89
CA ALA A 10 38.03 -20.52 -10.65
C ALA A 10 38.19 -19.49 -9.50
N ILE A 11 38.42 -18.23 -9.84
CA ILE A 11 37.40 -17.17 -9.89
C ILE A 11 36.84 -16.88 -8.49
N ILE A 12 37.41 -15.83 -7.90
CA ILE A 12 36.82 -15.03 -6.83
C ILE A 12 35.52 -14.43 -7.41
N CYS A 13 34.40 -15.09 -7.16
CA CYS A 13 33.09 -14.51 -7.42
C CYS A 13 32.71 -13.63 -6.23
N LEU A 14 32.88 -12.32 -6.47
CA LEU A 14 32.25 -11.22 -5.77
C LEU A 14 30.86 -11.60 -5.25
N SER A 15 30.68 -11.55 -3.94
CA SER A 15 29.35 -11.47 -3.32
C SER A 15 28.76 -10.10 -3.63
N LEU A 16 28.30 -9.91 -4.87
CA LEU A 16 27.43 -8.80 -5.23
C LEU A 16 26.07 -9.07 -4.58
N GLY A 17 25.60 -8.09 -3.82
CA GLY A 17 24.33 -8.13 -3.11
C GLY A 17 23.19 -8.55 -4.02
N SER A 18 22.67 -9.74 -3.79
CA SER A 18 21.33 -10.10 -4.21
C SER A 18 20.38 -9.60 -3.12
N CYS A 19 20.08 -8.31 -3.13
CA CYS A 19 18.79 -7.89 -2.60
C CYS A 19 17.77 -8.43 -3.59
N GLY A 20 17.18 -9.58 -3.25
CA GLY A 20 16.11 -10.18 -4.03
C GLY A 20 15.01 -9.14 -4.24
N LEU A 21 14.83 -8.72 -5.48
CA LEU A 21 13.63 -8.00 -5.89
C LEU A 21 12.44 -8.90 -5.57
N PRO A 22 11.44 -8.46 -4.80
CA PRO A 22 10.23 -9.23 -4.60
C PRO A 22 9.58 -9.42 -5.97
N LEU A 23 9.65 -10.65 -6.48
CA LEU A 23 8.94 -11.08 -7.68
C LEU A 23 7.45 -11.07 -7.31
N HIS A 24 6.70 -10.16 -7.94
CA HIS A 24 5.30 -9.80 -7.70
C HIS A 24 5.04 -8.85 -6.51
N ARG A 25 5.06 -7.54 -6.78
CA ARG A 25 4.33 -6.54 -6.00
C ARG A 25 2.96 -6.31 -6.64
N ASP A 26 1.94 -6.05 -5.83
CA ASP A 26 0.55 -5.83 -6.28
C ASP A 26 0.30 -4.39 -6.74
N LEU A 27 1.31 -3.78 -7.37
CA LEU A 27 1.26 -2.39 -7.82
C LEU A 27 0.85 -2.32 -9.29
N VAL A 28 0.13 -1.26 -9.65
CA VAL A 28 -0.06 -0.91 -11.05
C VAL A 28 1.20 -0.19 -11.53
N VAL A 29 2.08 -0.95 -12.18
CA VAL A 29 3.37 -0.45 -12.68
C VAL A 29 3.20 0.11 -14.09
N LYS A 30 3.63 1.35 -14.28
CA LYS A 30 3.60 2.05 -15.57
C LYS A 30 4.70 1.56 -16.50
N ASN A 31 4.47 1.73 -17.79
CA ASN A 31 5.41 1.32 -18.82
C ASN A 31 6.68 2.19 -18.81
N LYS A 32 7.74 1.65 -19.39
CA LYS A 32 8.99 2.39 -19.58
C LYS A 32 8.76 3.67 -20.39
N GLY A 33 9.16 4.81 -19.84
CA GLY A 33 9.03 6.13 -20.48
C GLY A 33 7.80 6.92 -20.04
N GLU A 34 6.87 6.30 -19.31
CA GLU A 34 5.79 7.02 -18.64
C GLU A 34 6.32 7.73 -17.39
N VAL A 35 5.76 8.89 -17.10
CA VAL A 35 6.12 9.75 -15.97
C VAL A 35 4.88 10.09 -15.16
N ARG A 36 5.06 10.43 -13.88
CA ARG A 36 3.95 10.87 -13.01
C ARG A 36 3.12 11.95 -13.69
N GLN A 37 1.81 11.85 -13.54
CA GLN A 37 0.89 12.84 -14.08
C GLN A 37 0.96 14.13 -13.26
N PHE A 38 1.25 14.02 -11.96
CA PHE A 38 1.29 15.14 -11.04
C PHE A 38 2.58 15.17 -10.22
N GLU A 39 3.03 16.38 -9.90
CA GLU A 39 4.17 16.61 -8.99
C GLU A 39 3.73 17.18 -7.63
N VAL A 40 2.47 17.62 -7.50
CA VAL A 40 1.90 18.17 -6.26
C VAL A 40 0.51 17.60 -6.03
N SER A 41 0.14 17.42 -4.76
CA SER A 41 -1.20 16.95 -4.38
C SER A 41 -2.28 18.01 -4.59
N ASN A 42 -3.47 17.59 -4.98
CA ASN A 42 -4.66 18.42 -4.94
C ASN A 42 -5.02 18.75 -3.47
N PRO A 43 -5.25 20.04 -3.12
CA PRO A 43 -5.54 20.46 -1.73
C PRO A 43 -6.74 19.78 -1.07
N VAL A 44 -7.70 19.26 -1.85
CA VAL A 44 -8.88 18.53 -1.31
C VAL A 44 -8.47 17.33 -0.46
N PHE A 45 -7.32 16.71 -0.73
CA PHE A 45 -6.85 15.55 0.01
C PHE A 45 -6.05 15.88 1.27
N ALA A 46 -5.66 17.15 1.47
CA ALA A 46 -4.74 17.56 2.52
C ALA A 46 -5.18 17.07 3.91
N ASN A 47 -6.46 17.18 4.23
CA ASN A 47 -6.97 16.75 5.54
C ASN A 47 -6.82 15.23 5.77
N ILE A 48 -7.04 14.39 4.76
CA ILE A 48 -6.91 12.94 4.92
C ILE A 48 -5.43 12.53 4.88
N VAL A 49 -4.60 13.19 4.07
CA VAL A 49 -3.14 13.00 4.06
C VAL A 49 -2.54 13.32 5.44
N THR A 50 -2.92 14.45 6.04
CA THR A 50 -2.47 14.80 7.40
C THR A 50 -2.92 13.76 8.43
N GLN A 51 -4.15 13.23 8.32
CA GLN A 51 -4.61 12.14 9.20
C GLN A 51 -3.80 10.86 9.02
N PHE A 52 -3.41 10.52 7.79
CA PHE A 52 -2.54 9.39 7.51
C PHE A 52 -1.16 9.57 8.14
N GLU A 53 -0.55 10.75 8.03
CA GLU A 53 0.72 11.05 8.67
C GLU A 53 0.63 10.98 10.20
N GLN A 54 -0.43 11.56 10.78
CA GLN A 54 -0.68 11.47 12.23
C GLN A 54 -0.86 10.02 12.69
N ALA A 55 -1.60 9.23 11.93
CA ALA A 55 -1.76 7.80 12.19
C ALA A 55 -0.42 7.06 12.09
N GLY A 56 0.38 7.32 11.05
CA GLY A 56 1.70 6.71 10.91
C GLY A 56 2.60 7.02 12.11
N LYS A 57 2.65 8.30 12.54
CA LYS A 57 3.40 8.70 13.75
C LYS A 57 2.93 7.96 14.99
N GLN A 58 1.62 7.85 15.17
CA GLN A 58 1.02 7.19 16.33
C GLN A 58 1.26 5.68 16.33
N TYR A 59 0.97 4.98 15.23
CA TYR A 59 0.91 3.52 15.20
C TYR A 59 2.23 2.85 14.86
N SER A 60 3.10 3.52 14.09
CA SER A 60 4.43 2.98 13.78
C SER A 60 5.49 3.37 14.82
N GLY A 61 5.18 4.32 15.71
CA GLY A 61 6.14 4.88 16.69
C GLY A 61 7.23 5.76 16.07
N ASN A 62 7.14 6.09 14.77
CA ASN A 62 8.09 6.96 14.09
C ASN A 62 7.58 8.41 14.11
N SER A 63 8.13 9.26 14.99
CA SER A 63 7.73 10.67 15.09
C SER A 63 7.93 11.47 13.80
N GLU A 64 8.86 11.02 12.96
CA GLU A 64 9.23 11.67 11.69
C GLU A 64 8.45 11.09 10.50
N PHE A 65 7.46 10.22 10.73
CA PHE A 65 6.66 9.66 9.65
C PHE A 65 5.98 10.77 8.82
N THR A 66 6.15 10.71 7.51
CA THR A 66 5.53 11.58 6.52
C THR A 66 5.18 10.78 5.26
N VAL A 67 4.22 11.26 4.49
CA VAL A 67 3.89 10.71 3.17
C VAL A 67 5.03 10.93 2.16
N GLY A 68 5.85 11.97 2.34
CA GLY A 68 6.95 12.28 1.42
C GLY A 68 6.48 12.71 0.03
N ASP A 69 7.27 12.41 -1.00
CA ASP A 69 7.00 12.76 -2.40
C ASP A 69 6.02 11.77 -3.06
N VAL A 70 4.77 11.75 -2.57
CA VAL A 70 3.67 10.98 -3.16
C VAL A 70 2.47 11.92 -3.37
N PRO A 71 2.29 12.48 -4.58
CA PRO A 71 1.15 13.33 -4.86
C PRO A 71 -0.16 12.54 -4.91
N VAL A 72 -1.24 13.15 -4.40
CA VAL A 72 -2.60 12.60 -4.43
C VAL A 72 -3.48 13.53 -5.27
N ASN A 73 -4.07 13.01 -6.35
CA ASN A 73 -4.84 13.81 -7.29
C ASN A 73 -6.10 13.08 -7.80
N PHE A 74 -7.02 13.86 -8.36
CA PHE A 74 -8.06 13.30 -9.20
C PHE A 74 -7.50 13.01 -10.59
N GLY A 75 -7.96 11.93 -11.22
CA GLY A 75 -7.54 11.58 -12.58
C GLY A 75 -8.16 10.29 -13.08
N ASP A 76 -7.62 9.80 -14.19
CA ASP A 76 -7.99 8.50 -14.76
C ASP A 76 -7.19 7.39 -14.09
N THR A 77 -7.89 6.41 -13.54
CA THR A 77 -7.31 5.22 -12.92
C THR A 77 -6.92 4.16 -13.96
N GLU A 78 -7.18 4.41 -15.26
CA GLU A 78 -6.92 3.53 -16.43
C GLU A 78 -7.65 2.19 -16.41
N ASN A 79 -8.28 1.86 -15.29
CA ASN A 79 -9.17 0.73 -15.13
C ASN A 79 -10.50 1.23 -14.55
N PRO A 80 -11.61 1.06 -15.28
CA PRO A 80 -12.93 1.53 -14.81
C PRO A 80 -13.40 0.85 -13.53
N SER A 81 -12.81 -0.29 -13.14
CA SER A 81 -13.12 -1.00 -11.89
C SER A 81 -12.40 -0.41 -10.67
N PHE A 82 -11.45 0.51 -10.87
CA PHE A 82 -10.69 1.13 -9.80
C PHE A 82 -11.25 2.51 -9.48
N GLU A 83 -11.51 2.75 -8.19
CA GLU A 83 -11.96 4.05 -7.67
C GLU A 83 -10.79 4.89 -7.14
N GLY A 84 -9.71 4.23 -6.80
CA GLY A 84 -8.40 4.78 -6.50
C GLY A 84 -7.33 3.82 -7.02
N VAL A 85 -6.13 4.33 -7.26
CA VAL A 85 -4.98 3.51 -7.63
C VAL A 85 -3.68 4.21 -7.23
N CYS A 86 -2.76 3.44 -6.65
CA CYS A 86 -1.36 3.79 -6.55
C CYS A 86 -0.62 3.37 -7.83
N PHE A 87 -0.17 4.34 -8.63
CA PHE A 87 0.71 4.07 -9.76
C PHE A 87 2.16 4.09 -9.33
N SER A 88 2.95 3.12 -9.80
CA SER A 88 4.39 3.09 -9.64
C SER A 88 5.09 3.28 -10.98
N TYR A 89 6.12 4.11 -10.99
CA TYR A 89 6.85 4.51 -12.19
C TYR A 89 8.24 3.86 -12.25
N PRO A 90 8.80 3.66 -13.46
CA PRO A 90 10.13 3.06 -13.63
C PRO A 90 11.28 3.81 -12.95
N ASP A 91 11.09 5.10 -12.65
CA ASP A 91 12.06 5.93 -11.92
C ASP A 91 11.96 5.78 -10.39
N GLY A 92 11.08 4.89 -9.91
CA GLY A 92 10.87 4.59 -8.50
C GLY A 92 9.87 5.50 -7.81
N ARG A 93 9.33 6.52 -8.50
CA ARG A 93 8.31 7.40 -7.93
C ARG A 93 6.94 6.75 -7.96
N THR A 94 6.06 7.22 -7.09
CA THR A 94 4.66 6.79 -7.04
C THR A 94 3.72 7.99 -6.99
N GLU A 95 2.47 7.79 -7.38
CA GLU A 95 1.37 8.76 -7.16
C GLU A 95 0.06 8.04 -6.91
N VAL A 96 -0.85 8.71 -6.20
CA VAL A 96 -2.21 8.22 -5.97
C VAL A 96 -3.18 8.99 -6.86
N ILE A 97 -3.93 8.25 -7.68
CA ILE A 97 -4.99 8.79 -8.53
C ILE A 97 -6.35 8.30 -8.04
N ILE A 98 -7.27 9.22 -7.79
CA ILE A 98 -8.63 8.95 -7.31
C ILE A 98 -9.65 9.35 -8.38
N ARG A 99 -10.70 8.54 -8.55
CA ARG A 99 -11.83 8.88 -9.41
C ARG A 99 -12.71 9.93 -8.72
N GLU A 100 -12.79 11.12 -9.31
CA GLU A 100 -13.53 12.25 -8.73
C GLU A 100 -15.04 11.97 -8.57
N SER A 101 -15.67 11.30 -9.53
CA SER A 101 -17.10 10.96 -9.46
C SER A 101 -17.41 10.04 -8.26
N TRP A 102 -16.55 9.05 -8.02
CA TRP A 102 -16.67 8.19 -6.85
C TRP A 102 -16.47 8.99 -5.58
N TRP A 103 -15.39 9.78 -5.51
CA TRP A 103 -15.05 10.59 -4.35
C TRP A 103 -16.22 11.47 -3.93
N ASN A 104 -16.84 12.18 -4.87
CA ASN A 104 -17.95 13.08 -4.60
C ASN A 104 -19.19 12.36 -4.05
N SER A 105 -19.41 11.10 -4.41
CA SER A 105 -20.52 10.27 -3.89
C SER A 105 -20.19 9.49 -2.61
N ALA A 106 -18.91 9.27 -2.32
CA ALA A 106 -18.45 8.46 -1.21
C ALA A 106 -18.65 9.16 0.15
N SER A 107 -18.97 8.36 1.17
CA SER A 107 -19.00 8.84 2.56
C SER A 107 -17.59 9.24 3.02
N GLN A 108 -17.51 10.06 4.08
CA GLN A 108 -16.22 10.43 4.67
C GLN A 108 -15.40 9.20 5.09
N ALA A 109 -16.05 8.18 5.67
CA ALA A 109 -15.43 6.93 6.07
C ALA A 109 -14.84 6.16 4.87
N LEU A 110 -15.55 6.10 3.74
CA LEU A 110 -15.04 5.46 2.53
C LEU A 110 -13.89 6.24 1.90
N ARG A 111 -13.98 7.57 1.84
CA ARG A 111 -12.89 8.43 1.33
C ARG A 111 -11.60 8.21 2.11
N GLU A 112 -11.71 8.15 3.43
CA GLU A 112 -10.56 7.85 4.29
C GLU A 112 -10.05 6.43 4.08
N SER A 113 -10.94 5.42 4.09
CA SER A 113 -10.56 4.03 3.89
C SER A 113 -9.83 3.84 2.56
N LEU A 114 -10.34 4.37 1.45
CA LEU A 114 -9.71 4.27 0.13
C LEU A 114 -8.36 4.99 0.13
N LEU A 115 -8.29 6.23 0.60
CA LEU A 115 -7.03 6.96 0.51
C LEU A 115 -5.94 6.34 1.40
N PHE A 116 -6.31 5.80 2.57
CA PHE A 116 -5.38 5.07 3.44
C PHE A 116 -4.91 3.77 2.80
N HIS A 117 -5.77 3.09 2.05
CA HIS A 117 -5.42 1.90 1.27
C HIS A 117 -4.40 2.25 0.17
N GLU A 118 -4.66 3.27 -0.65
CA GLU A 118 -3.73 3.67 -1.72
C GLU A 118 -2.38 4.19 -1.18
N LEU A 119 -2.41 4.95 -0.08
CA LEU A 119 -1.19 5.37 0.60
C LEU A 119 -0.48 4.18 1.27
N GLY A 120 -1.20 3.13 1.64
CA GLY A 120 -0.61 1.85 2.07
C GLY A 120 0.23 1.21 0.97
N HIS A 121 -0.23 1.25 -0.28
CA HIS A 121 0.56 0.81 -1.43
C HIS A 121 1.77 1.73 -1.69
N CYS A 122 1.52 3.03 -1.83
CA CYS A 122 2.52 4.00 -2.29
C CYS A 122 3.57 4.37 -1.23
N VAL A 123 3.17 4.53 0.04
CA VAL A 123 4.04 5.01 1.12
C VAL A 123 4.61 3.84 1.93
N LEU A 124 3.78 2.85 2.25
CA LEU A 124 4.16 1.73 3.12
C LEU A 124 4.66 0.51 2.35
N GLY A 125 4.54 0.51 1.02
CA GLY A 125 4.95 -0.62 0.19
C GLY A 125 4.19 -1.90 0.52
N ARG A 126 2.91 -1.78 0.91
CA ARG A 126 2.07 -2.94 1.21
C ARG A 126 1.46 -3.51 -0.05
N ASP A 127 1.27 -4.82 -0.07
CA ASP A 127 0.50 -5.53 -1.08
C ASP A 127 -0.89 -5.90 -0.53
N HIS A 128 -1.81 -6.34 -1.39
CA HIS A 128 -3.13 -6.70 -0.91
C HIS A 128 -3.09 -7.90 0.05
N ASP A 129 -3.94 -7.84 1.07
CA ASP A 129 -4.20 -8.93 2.00
C ASP A 129 -5.71 -9.22 2.05
N ASN A 130 -6.09 -10.31 1.38
CA ASN A 130 -7.47 -10.71 1.19
C ASN A 130 -8.01 -11.60 2.31
N GLU A 131 -7.25 -11.81 3.40
CA GLU A 131 -7.70 -12.63 4.52
C GLU A 131 -8.98 -12.04 5.15
N THR A 132 -9.93 -12.93 5.42
CA THR A 132 -11.19 -12.64 6.10
C THR A 132 -11.38 -13.57 7.29
N VAL A 133 -12.03 -13.09 8.33
CA VAL A 133 -12.41 -13.88 9.51
C VAL A 133 -13.92 -13.88 9.69
N GLU A 134 -14.47 -15.03 10.07
CA GLU A 134 -15.90 -15.18 10.36
C GLU A 134 -16.16 -14.86 11.84
N VAL A 135 -17.04 -13.89 12.11
CA VAL A 135 -17.40 -13.48 13.47
C VAL A 135 -18.91 -13.34 13.58
N ASN A 136 -19.53 -14.14 14.44
CA ASN A 136 -20.98 -14.18 14.63
C ASN A 136 -21.78 -14.38 13.32
N GLY A 137 -21.25 -15.21 12.41
CA GLY A 137 -21.88 -15.51 11.11
C GLY A 137 -21.74 -14.41 10.06
N ALA A 138 -20.86 -13.43 10.29
CA ALA A 138 -20.53 -12.40 9.31
C ALA A 138 -19.02 -12.41 9.00
N SER A 139 -18.70 -12.40 7.70
CA SER A 139 -17.33 -12.29 7.21
C SER A 139 -16.78 -10.88 7.40
N ARG A 140 -15.58 -10.76 7.96
CA ARG A 140 -14.89 -9.49 8.23
C ARG A 140 -13.52 -9.49 7.59
N LYS A 141 -13.23 -8.48 6.77
CA LYS A 141 -11.89 -8.20 6.23
C LYS A 141 -10.89 -7.99 7.37
N SER A 142 -9.81 -8.77 7.38
CA SER A 142 -8.78 -8.73 8.43
C SER A 142 -7.61 -7.78 8.11
N SER A 143 -7.67 -7.05 7.01
CA SER A 143 -6.67 -6.05 6.64
C SER A 143 -7.31 -4.82 5.99
N MET A 144 -6.70 -3.65 6.21
CA MET A 144 -7.00 -2.45 5.43
C MET A 144 -6.62 -2.63 3.96
N MET A 145 -5.64 -3.49 3.69
CA MET A 145 -5.14 -3.78 2.34
C MET A 145 -5.96 -4.84 1.62
N ASN A 146 -7.21 -5.09 1.99
CA ASN A 146 -8.06 -6.00 1.23
C ASN A 146 -8.36 -5.40 -0.16
N ALA A 147 -8.22 -6.20 -1.23
CA ALA A 147 -8.39 -5.74 -2.62
C ALA A 147 -9.81 -5.22 -2.92
N VAL A 148 -10.79 -5.63 -2.12
CA VAL A 148 -12.10 -4.96 -2.07
C VAL A 148 -12.11 -4.07 -0.84
N ILE A 149 -12.34 -2.76 -1.04
CA ILE A 149 -12.21 -1.77 0.02
C ILE A 149 -13.07 -2.11 1.25
N VAL A 150 -12.56 -1.79 2.44
CA VAL A 150 -13.32 -1.94 3.69
C VAL A 150 -14.50 -0.96 3.66
N ASN A 151 -15.73 -1.48 3.78
CA ASN A 151 -16.93 -0.64 3.69
C ASN A 151 -17.03 0.35 4.87
N SER A 152 -17.86 1.39 4.71
CA SER A 152 -18.04 2.44 5.73
C SER A 152 -18.33 1.91 7.13
N ASN A 153 -19.26 0.95 7.25
CA ASN A 153 -19.72 0.45 8.55
C ASN A 153 -18.56 -0.25 9.29
N GLN A 154 -17.95 -1.22 8.62
CA GLN A 154 -16.86 -1.99 9.21
C GLN A 154 -15.64 -1.10 9.49
N TYR A 155 -15.29 -0.20 8.56
CA TYR A 155 -14.17 0.73 8.76
C TYR A 155 -14.42 1.64 9.96
N SER A 156 -15.58 2.32 10.02
CA SER A 156 -15.90 3.22 11.13
C SER A 156 -15.93 2.49 12.47
N GLN A 157 -16.46 1.27 12.53
CA GLN A 157 -16.54 0.49 13.76
C GLN A 157 -15.16 0.05 14.27
N PHE A 158 -14.23 -0.30 13.37
CA PHE A 158 -12.95 -0.91 13.73
C PHE A 158 -11.73 -0.09 13.30
N ARG A 159 -11.92 1.22 13.06
CA ARG A 159 -10.90 2.13 12.49
C ARG A 159 -9.55 1.99 13.17
N ALA A 160 -9.50 2.08 14.51
CA ALA A 160 -8.23 1.96 15.25
C ALA A 160 -7.51 0.62 15.04
N GLY A 161 -8.26 -0.48 14.93
CA GLY A 161 -7.72 -1.80 14.63
C GLY A 161 -7.12 -1.86 13.24
N TYR A 162 -7.82 -1.31 12.25
CA TYR A 162 -7.31 -1.22 10.87
C TYR A 162 -6.09 -0.32 10.75
N LEU A 163 -6.04 0.81 11.46
CA LEU A 163 -4.86 1.69 11.42
C LEU A 163 -3.66 1.03 12.10
N THR A 164 -3.87 0.35 13.23
CA THR A 164 -2.81 -0.44 13.85
C THR A 164 -2.30 -1.50 12.89
N GLU A 165 -3.21 -2.25 12.26
CA GLU A 165 -2.87 -3.27 11.27
C GLU A 165 -2.14 -2.65 10.07
N LEU A 166 -2.58 -1.50 9.55
CA LEU A 166 -2.00 -0.80 8.41
C LEU A 166 -0.53 -0.42 8.63
N PHE A 167 -0.18 0.09 9.81
CA PHE A 167 1.17 0.59 10.08
C PHE A 167 2.10 -0.44 10.75
N THR A 168 1.57 -1.51 11.35
CA THR A 168 2.37 -2.52 12.07
C THR A 168 2.30 -3.92 11.48
N GLN A 169 1.41 -4.16 10.50
CA GLN A 169 1.08 -5.47 9.94
C GLN A 169 0.61 -6.50 10.98
N THR A 170 0.29 -6.05 12.20
CA THR A 170 -0.20 -6.89 13.28
C THR A 170 -1.73 -6.83 13.34
N LYS A 171 -2.38 -7.98 13.21
CA LYS A 171 -3.85 -8.10 13.22
C LYS A 171 -4.47 -8.19 14.61
N GLN A 172 -3.65 -8.35 15.66
CA GLN A 172 -4.13 -8.60 17.03
C GLN A 172 -5.13 -7.56 17.52
N THR A 173 -4.85 -6.26 17.36
CA THR A 173 -5.77 -5.20 17.80
C THR A 173 -7.10 -5.25 17.04
N LEU A 174 -7.06 -5.58 15.74
CA LEU A 174 -8.24 -5.73 14.92
C LEU A 174 -9.06 -6.96 15.30
N TYR A 175 -8.40 -8.08 15.59
CA TYR A 175 -9.02 -9.33 16.06
C TYR A 175 -9.67 -9.16 17.43
N THR A 176 -8.96 -8.55 18.38
CA THR A 176 -9.53 -8.18 19.68
C THR A 176 -10.76 -7.27 19.51
N ALA A 177 -10.70 -6.29 18.60
CA ALA A 177 -11.83 -5.41 18.32
C ALA A 177 -13.01 -6.15 17.65
N PHE A 178 -12.73 -7.20 16.88
CA PHE A 178 -13.78 -8.07 16.36
C PHE A 178 -14.40 -8.96 17.44
N GLY A 179 -13.69 -9.20 18.54
CA GLY A 179 -14.11 -10.07 19.65
C GLY A 179 -13.57 -11.49 19.54
N ILE A 180 -12.42 -11.68 18.88
CA ILE A 180 -11.73 -12.97 18.72
C ILE A 180 -10.27 -12.90 19.18
#